data_AF-A0A345E0K2-F1
#
_entry.id   AF-A0A345E0K2-F1
#
_cell.length_a   1.000
_cell.length_b   1.000
_cell.length_c   1.000
_cell.angle_alpha   90.00
_cell.angle_beta   90.00
_cell.angle_gamma   90.00
#
_symmetry.space_group_name_H-M   'P 1'
#
loop_
_entity.id
_entity.type
_entity.pdbx_description
1 polymer ?
#
loop_
_entity_poly.entity_id
_entity_poly.type
_entity_poly.pdbx_seq_one_letter_code
_entity_poly.pdbx_strand_id
1 'polypeptide(L)' 'MVQSAAAYAGVLVLLTVGVAALLAGEFFDGVGYLIPAGGVLALLAVGGLTAAIARAGTPATAEEG' A
#
# COMPACT_ATOMS: atom_id res chain seq x y z
N MET A 1 -6.44 -19.38 1.77
CA MET A 1 -7.30 -18.25 2.21
C MET A 1 -6.64 -17.42 3.32
N VAL A 2 -6.21 -18.01 4.45
CA VAL A 2 -5.63 -17.28 5.59
C VAL A 2 -4.35 -16.49 5.23
N GLN A 3 -3.46 -17.06 4.42
CA GLN A 3 -2.22 -16.38 4.02
C GLN A 3 -2.47 -15.16 3.12
N SER A 4 -3.47 -15.23 2.24
CA SER A 4 -3.89 -14.10 1.40
C SER A 4 -4.50 -12.98 2.25
N ALA A 5 -5.27 -13.32 3.28
CA ALA A 5 -5.84 -12.36 4.22
C ALA A 5 -4.74 -11.65 5.04
N ALA A 6 -3.74 -12.40 5.52
CA ALA A 6 -2.61 -11.83 6.25
C ALA A 6 -1.76 -10.89 5.39
N ALA A 7 -1.47 -11.28 4.13
CA ALA A 7 -0.74 -10.43 3.19
C ALA A 7 -1.50 -9.13 2.88
N TYR A 8 -2.82 -9.23 2.66
CA TYR A 8 -3.67 -8.07 2.41
C TYR A 8 -3.74 -7.13 3.62
N ALA A 9 -3.94 -7.69 4.82
CA ALA A 9 -3.92 -6.91 6.06
C ALA A 9 -2.57 -6.21 6.27
N GLY A 10 -1.46 -6.88 5.96
CA GLY A 10 -0.12 -6.29 6.01
C GLY A 10 0.03 -5.10 5.06
N VAL A 11 -0.43 -5.22 3.81
CA VAL A 11 -0.41 -4.12 2.84
C VAL A 11 -1.26 -2.94 3.31
N LEU A 12 -2.45 -3.20 3.87
CA LEU A 12 -3.32 -2.15 4.41
C LEU A 12 -2.65 -1.41 5.56
N VAL A 13 -2.08 -2.13 6.53
CA VAL A 13 -1.36 -1.51 7.66
C VAL A 13 -0.20 -0.65 7.16
N LEU A 14 0.59 -1.16 6.22
CA LEU A 14 1.76 -0.46 5.70
C LEU A 14 1.35 0.82 4.92
N LEU A 15 0.24 0.75 4.17
CA LEU A 15 -0.34 1.90 3.49
C LEU A 15 -0.87 2.93 4.50
N THR A 16 -1.62 2.50 5.52
CA THR A 16 -2.15 3.38 6.57
C THR A 16 -1.03 4.09 7.32
N VAL A 17 0.04 3.38 7.69
CA VAL A 17 1.21 3.96 8.34
C VAL A 17 1.92 4.95 7.41
N GLY A 18 2.10 4.61 6.13
CA GLY A 18 2.70 5.52 5.14
C GLY A 18 1.92 6.83 4.98
N VAL A 19 0.60 6.74 4.84
CA VAL A 19 -0.29 7.92 4.74
C VAL A 19 -0.28 8.72 6.03
N ALA A 20 -0.34 8.06 7.20
CA ALA A 20 -0.26 8.73 8.48
C ALA A 20 1.07 9.48 8.67
N ALA A 21 2.19 8.90 8.22
CA ALA A 21 3.50 9.54 8.26
C ALA A 21 3.59 10.76 7.31
N LEU A 22 3.00 10.69 6.12
CA LEU A 22 2.89 11.82 5.20
C LEU A 22 2.08 12.97 5.81
N LEU A 23 0.91 12.66 6.37
CA LEU A 23 0.08 13.65 7.07
C LEU A 23 0.83 14.21 8.29
N ALA A 24 1.51 13.36 9.05
CA ALA A 24 2.28 13.81 10.22
C ALA A 24 3.39 14.78 9.82
N GLY A 25 4.14 14.47 8.77
CA GLY A 25 5.22 15.33 8.26
C GLY A 25 4.74 16.66 7.68
N GLU A 26 3.51 16.71 7.14
CA GLU A 26 2.91 17.93 6.60
C GLU A 26 2.34 18.84 7.70
N PHE A 27 1.71 18.27 8.73
CA PHE A 27 0.93 19.04 9.70
C PHE A 27 1.62 19.27 11.05
N PHE A 28 2.70 18.55 11.36
CA PHE A 28 3.41 18.69 12.64
C PHE A 28 4.86 19.14 12.45
N ASP A 29 5.27 20.13 13.24
CA ASP A 29 6.64 20.60 13.27
C ASP A 29 7.60 19.56 13.87
N GLY A 30 8.84 19.54 13.37
CA GLY A 30 9.90 18.66 13.86
C GLY A 30 9.87 17.23 13.30
N VAL A 31 8.89 16.88 12.46
CA VAL A 31 8.75 15.54 11.87
C VAL A 31 8.72 15.51 10.34
N GLY A 32 9.20 16.56 9.67
CA GLY A 32 9.28 16.62 8.20
C GLY A 32 10.08 15.47 7.54
N TYR A 33 10.97 14.81 8.29
CA TYR A 33 11.66 13.59 7.82
C TYR A 33 10.72 12.40 7.60
N LEU A 34 9.50 12.44 8.15
CA LEU A 34 8.47 11.43 7.91
C LEU A 34 7.87 11.51 6.50
N ILE A 35 7.98 12.65 5.81
CA ILE A 35 7.48 12.79 4.43
C ILE A 35 8.16 11.79 3.48
N PRO A 36 9.51 11.77 3.34
CA PRO A 36 10.15 10.79 2.47
C PRO A 36 9.95 9.35 2.94
N ALA A 37 9.95 9.09 4.27
CA ALA A 37 9.73 7.75 4.80
C ALA A 37 8.30 7.23 4.53
N GLY A 38 7.29 8.07 4.76
CA GLY A 38 5.89 7.79 4.49
C GLY A 38 5.63 7.57 3.00
N GLY A 39 6.26 8.37 2.14
CA GLY A 39 6.21 8.20 0.69
C GLY A 39 6.79 6.85 0.23
N VAL A 40 7.97 6.47 0.74
CA VAL A 40 8.58 5.15 0.43
C VAL A 40 7.68 4.00 0.87
N LEU A 41 7.11 4.07 2.08
CA LEU A 41 6.19 3.05 2.58
C LEU A 41 4.92 2.96 1.72
N ALA A 42 4.32 4.08 1.35
CA ALA A 42 3.14 4.11 0.49
C ALA A 42 3.44 3.50 -0.89
N LEU A 43 4.57 3.87 -1.51
CA LEU A 43 4.98 3.33 -2.80
C LEU A 43 5.26 1.82 -2.73
N LEU A 44 5.89 1.34 -1.65
CA LEU A 44 6.12 -0.09 -1.43
C LEU A 44 4.81 -0.86 -1.27
N ALA A 45 3.85 -0.31 -0.51
CA ALA A 45 2.54 -0.94 -0.34
C ALA A 45 1.81 -1.06 -1.68
N VAL A 46 1.78 0.02 -2.47
CA VAL A 46 1.13 0.04 -3.80
C VAL A 46 1.84 -0.88 -4.78
N GLY A 47 3.18 -0.79 -4.87
CA GLY A 47 3.96 -1.67 -5.76
C GLY A 47 3.84 -3.15 -5.40
N GLY A 48 3.83 -3.47 -4.09
CA GLY A 48 3.61 -4.82 -3.59
C GLY A 48 2.23 -5.36 -3.94
N LEU A 49 1.19 -4.53 -3.81
CA LEU A 49 -0.17 -4.91 -4.20
C LEU A 49 -0.27 -5.14 -5.71
N THR A 50 0.28 -4.24 -6.53
CA THR A 50 0.31 -4.38 -7.99
C THR A 50 1.03 -5.67 -8.41
N ALA A 51 2.19 -5.96 -7.81
CA ALA A 51 2.92 -7.19 -8.08
C ALA A 51 2.19 -8.45 -7.60
N ALA A 52 1.39 -8.36 -6.54
CA ALA A 52 0.55 -9.47 -6.09
C ALA A 52 -0.60 -9.73 -7.05
N ILE A 53 -1.28 -8.68 -7.53
CA ILE A 53 -2.37 -8.77 -8.51
C ILE A 53 -1.84 -9.30 -9.85
N ALA A 54 -0.74 -8.76 -10.35
CA ALA A 54 -0.12 -9.20 -11.60
C ALA A 54 0.27 -10.69 -11.56
N ARG A 55 0.72 -11.19 -10.40
CA ARG A 55 1.06 -12.61 -10.21
C ARG A 55 -0.16 -13.50 -9.97
N ALA A 56 -1.26 -12.96 -9.47
CA ALA A 56 -2.48 -13.73 -9.27
C ALA A 56 -3.17 -14.11 -10.60
N GLY A 57 -2.79 -13.46 -11.71
CA GLY A 57 -3.46 -13.60 -12.99
C GLY A 57 -4.84 -12.93 -12.94
N THR A 58 -5.09 -11.99 -13.83
CA THR A 58 -6.41 -11.38 -13.97
C THR A 58 -7.41 -12.50 -14.30
N PRO A 59 -8.46 -12.78 -13.49
CA PRO A 59 -9.57 -13.55 -14.01
C PRO A 59 -10.11 -12.73 -15.18
N ALA A 60 -9.94 -13.25 -16.39
CA ALA A 60 -10.39 -12.61 -17.60
C ALA A 60 -11.83 -12.14 -17.36
N THR A 61 -12.05 -10.83 -17.45
CA THR A 61 -13.39 -10.28 -17.54
C THR A 61 -14.06 -11.05 -18.66
N ALA A 62 -15.07 -11.85 -18.31
CA ALA A 62 -15.88 -12.54 -19.29
C ALA A 62 -16.31 -11.50 -20.32
N GLU A 63 -16.11 -11.86 -21.59
CA GLU A 63 -16.65 -11.12 -22.73
C GLU A 63 -18.13 -10.81 -22.47
N GLU A 64 -18.45 -9.54 -22.26
CA GLU A 64 -19.81 -9.04 -22.42
C GLU A 64 -19.87 -8.36 -23.79
N GLY A 65 -20.45 -9.10 -24.75
CA GLY A 65 -21.37 -8.62 -25.78
C GLY A 65 -20.86 -7.66 -26.83
#